data_AF-L7M148-F1
#
_entry.id   AF-L7M148-F1
#
_cell.length_a   1.000
_cell.length_b   1.000
_cell.length_c   1.000
_cell.angle_alpha   90.00
_cell.angle_beta   90.00
_cell.angle_gamma   90.00
#
_symmetry.space_group_name_H-M   'P 1'
#
loop_
_entity.id
_entity.type
_entity.pdbx_description
1 polymer ?
#
loop_
_entity_poly.entity_id
_entity_poly.type
_entity_poly.pdbx_seq_one_letter_code
_entity_poly.pdbx_strand_id
1 'polypeptide(L)'
;MLQLYTAPFLGFLRYSLPALSNTCKTNIRAQSVQAQALRTCLGLPKCSSTIATIAIAQDQPVTTHIIIETLRVHIRHLSRLPSHHLACLPARRPHALFCGIVTKHHDKLPPGFKPAMRPTSALWSLRQPDVCLSVPGIVKKARMSPLALKQLSLRLLDETYFDRMHVYTDGSTNSNSSTGAVVLPSDEVLLQFRYSHITTSTAAELAALQGAVKYILQQRPNRWAIFCDSRSALKALRLALRHGLHEQSVYEIRHDYHEELEEGHDIIFELLPSHCGIVGNDHADEAARSAHDQDLRTPIPLLRTDAARRLQSLARRIGLLQWNTQGFYNARLCSIDPNLQLSLPSGLPRRDATLLCSMWLGVAFTNAYLCLIGMASRAACNICACEETLEHIISHCPSYRTQQRGREAKLRHLDSRPLTEEMILEPWPTVSHMRKAMKAFLCLLRTTALHDRL
;
A
#
# COMPACT_ATOMS: atom_id res chain seq x y z
N MET A 1 -18.84 -2.85 9.41
CA MET A 1 -18.47 -2.80 10.84
C MET A 1 -17.00 -2.45 11.05
N LEU A 2 -16.02 -3.19 10.52
CA LEU A 2 -14.59 -2.85 10.70
C LEU A 2 -14.22 -1.45 10.15
N GLN A 3 -14.78 -1.03 9.00
CA GLN A 3 -14.63 0.34 8.49
C GLN A 3 -15.27 1.41 9.40
N LEU A 4 -16.34 1.05 10.12
CA LEU A 4 -16.98 1.93 11.10
C LEU A 4 -16.19 1.99 12.42
N TYR A 5 -15.29 1.05 12.68
CA TYR A 5 -14.35 1.11 13.79
C TYR A 5 -13.13 1.98 13.43
N THR A 6 -12.56 1.81 12.23
CA THR A 6 -11.33 2.51 11.84
C THR A 6 -11.50 4.02 11.83
N ALA A 7 -12.63 4.54 11.33
CA ALA A 7 -12.88 5.98 11.29
C ALA A 7 -12.92 6.66 12.69
N PRO A 8 -13.78 6.25 13.64
CA PRO A 8 -13.84 6.87 14.97
C PRO A 8 -12.62 6.55 15.82
N PHE A 9 -12.09 5.32 15.78
CA PHE A 9 -10.98 4.92 16.63
C PHE A 9 -9.67 5.60 16.20
N LEU A 10 -9.30 5.50 14.91
CA LEU A 10 -8.10 6.18 14.41
C LEU A 10 -8.29 7.69 14.38
N GLY A 11 -9.51 8.18 14.15
CA GLY A 11 -9.85 9.60 14.26
C GLY A 11 -9.58 10.14 15.66
N PHE A 12 -10.08 9.43 16.69
CA PHE A 12 -9.80 9.75 18.09
C PHE A 12 -8.31 9.71 18.39
N LEU A 13 -7.60 8.63 18.02
CA LEU A 13 -6.16 8.53 18.25
C LEU A 13 -5.39 9.69 17.60
N ARG A 14 -5.71 10.06 16.36
CA ARG A 14 -5.04 11.18 15.66
C ARG A 14 -5.29 12.51 16.34
N TYR A 15 -6.49 12.74 16.86
CA TYR A 15 -6.84 13.94 17.60
C TYR A 15 -6.15 14.00 18.97
N SER A 16 -6.13 12.88 19.67
CA SER A 16 -5.65 12.79 21.05
C SER A 16 -4.15 12.51 21.19
N LEU A 17 -3.44 12.18 20.10
CA LEU A 17 -2.02 11.79 20.11
C LEU A 17 -1.10 12.75 20.89
N PRO A 18 -1.22 14.09 20.75
CA PRO A 18 -0.37 15.03 21.50
C PRO A 18 -0.59 14.97 23.02
N ALA A 19 -1.77 14.54 23.48
CA ALA A 19 -2.07 14.35 24.89
C ALA A 19 -1.70 12.94 25.37
N LEU A 20 -1.94 11.92 24.54
CA LEU A 20 -1.65 10.51 24.84
C LEU A 20 -0.17 10.25 25.10
N SER A 21 0.73 11.02 24.46
CA SER A 21 2.17 10.89 24.69
C SER A 21 2.62 11.20 26.11
N ASN A 22 1.80 11.90 26.90
CA ASN A 22 2.10 12.26 28.29
C ASN A 22 1.25 11.47 29.32
N THR A 23 0.43 10.52 28.86
CA THR A 23 -0.41 9.72 29.76
C THR A 23 0.33 8.52 30.33
N CYS A 24 0.11 8.22 31.61
CA CYS A 24 0.70 7.04 32.25
C CYS A 24 0.19 5.75 31.60
N LYS A 25 1.04 4.71 31.54
CA LYS A 25 0.70 3.39 30.94
C LYS A 25 -0.61 2.81 31.52
N THR A 26 -0.89 3.07 32.79
CA THR A 26 -2.09 2.65 33.51
C THR A 26 -3.37 3.34 33.03
N ASN A 27 -3.28 4.55 32.47
CA ASN A 27 -4.42 5.28 31.90
C ASN A 27 -4.71 4.93 30.43
N ILE A 28 -3.80 4.22 29.75
CA ILE A 28 -4.01 3.76 28.38
C ILE A 28 -4.89 2.49 28.41
N ARG A 29 -6.16 2.64 28.84
CA ARG A 29 -7.22 1.63 28.62
C ARG A 29 -7.57 1.44 27.14
N ALA A 30 -6.93 2.20 26.25
CA ALA A 30 -7.20 2.23 24.82
C ALA A 30 -7.08 0.86 24.14
N GLN A 31 -6.16 -0.01 24.57
CA GLN A 31 -6.04 -1.35 23.97
C GLN A 31 -7.20 -2.27 24.37
N SER A 32 -7.71 -2.15 25.60
CA SER A 32 -8.91 -2.88 26.03
C SER A 32 -10.15 -2.39 25.26
N VAL A 33 -10.28 -1.07 25.09
CA VAL A 33 -11.36 -0.44 24.31
C VAL A 33 -11.28 -0.85 22.84
N GLN A 34 -10.08 -0.81 22.23
CA GLN A 34 -9.84 -1.32 20.87
C GLN A 34 -10.32 -2.76 20.74
N ALA A 35 -9.86 -3.64 21.63
CA ALA A 35 -10.20 -5.05 21.60
C ALA A 35 -11.70 -5.28 21.78
N GLN A 36 -12.36 -4.55 22.68
CA GLN A 36 -13.81 -4.65 22.89
C GLN A 36 -14.59 -4.22 21.63
N ALA A 37 -14.19 -3.13 20.99
CA ALA A 37 -14.80 -2.68 19.74
C ALA A 37 -14.60 -3.70 18.60
N LEU A 38 -13.39 -4.26 18.48
CA LEU A 38 -13.08 -5.27 17.47
C LEU A 38 -13.82 -6.60 17.73
N ARG A 39 -13.92 -7.05 18.98
CA ARG A 39 -14.74 -8.22 19.36
C ARG A 39 -16.18 -8.03 18.91
N THR A 40 -16.76 -6.84 19.15
CA THR A 40 -18.12 -6.51 18.72
C THR A 40 -18.27 -6.52 17.19
N CYS A 41 -17.26 -6.00 16.47
CA CYS A 41 -17.24 -6.00 15.01
C CYS A 41 -17.14 -7.41 14.42
N LEU A 42 -16.34 -8.28 15.04
CA LEU A 42 -16.10 -9.66 14.61
C LEU A 42 -17.15 -10.64 15.15
N GLY A 43 -17.96 -10.26 16.14
CA GLY A 43 -18.93 -11.13 16.80
C GLY A 43 -18.30 -12.12 17.80
N LEU A 44 -17.16 -11.76 18.38
CA LEU A 44 -16.39 -12.61 19.29
C LEU A 44 -16.83 -12.45 20.76
N PRO A 45 -16.74 -13.51 21.58
CA PRO A 45 -16.99 -13.44 23.03
C PRO A 45 -16.10 -12.42 23.77
N LYS A 46 -16.58 -11.91 24.92
CA LYS A 46 -15.82 -10.95 25.74
C LYS A 46 -14.49 -11.51 26.25
N CYS A 47 -14.43 -12.81 26.50
CA CYS A 47 -13.25 -13.53 26.98
C CYS A 47 -12.20 -13.82 25.90
N SER A 48 -12.48 -13.53 24.61
CA SER A 48 -11.51 -13.75 23.53
C SER A 48 -10.23 -12.94 23.72
N SER A 49 -9.08 -13.52 23.37
CA SER A 49 -7.77 -12.86 23.52
C SER A 49 -7.73 -11.52 22.78
N THR A 50 -7.28 -10.46 23.48
CA THR A 50 -7.13 -9.11 22.93
C THR A 50 -6.21 -9.10 21.71
N ILE A 51 -5.05 -9.73 21.83
CA ILE A 51 -3.99 -9.67 20.81
C ILE A 51 -4.42 -10.43 19.56
N ALA A 52 -5.01 -11.62 19.75
CA ALA A 52 -5.49 -12.44 18.65
C ALA A 52 -6.72 -11.83 17.96
N THR A 53 -7.60 -11.13 18.70
CA THR A 53 -8.70 -10.35 18.13
C THR A 53 -8.19 -9.26 17.19
N ILE A 54 -7.17 -8.51 17.62
CA ILE A 54 -6.55 -7.45 16.82
C ILE A 54 -5.91 -8.04 15.54
N ALA A 55 -5.21 -9.17 15.68
CA ALA A 55 -4.58 -9.87 14.56
C ALA A 55 -5.59 -10.33 13.49
N ILE A 56 -6.67 -11.01 13.90
CA ILE A 56 -7.72 -11.48 12.96
C ILE A 56 -8.48 -10.32 12.33
N ALA A 57 -8.64 -9.20 13.04
CA ALA A 57 -9.20 -7.98 12.48
C ALA A 57 -8.29 -7.33 11.41
N GLN A 58 -7.07 -7.85 11.20
CA GLN A 58 -6.01 -7.27 10.39
C GLN A 58 -5.66 -5.82 10.80
N ASP A 59 -5.82 -5.52 12.09
CA ASP A 59 -5.49 -4.21 12.64
C ASP A 59 -4.17 -4.26 13.42
N GLN A 60 -3.63 -3.08 13.73
CA GLN A 60 -2.44 -2.93 14.55
C GLN A 60 -2.80 -2.63 16.01
N PRO A 61 -2.01 -3.09 16.99
CA PRO A 61 -2.20 -2.66 18.37
C PRO A 61 -2.11 -1.14 18.53
N VAL A 62 -2.82 -0.58 19.50
CA VAL A 62 -2.79 0.88 19.79
C VAL A 62 -1.37 1.43 19.93
N THR A 63 -0.45 0.67 20.54
CA THR A 63 0.95 1.06 20.70
C THR A 63 1.64 1.27 19.35
N THR A 64 1.37 0.39 18.39
CA THR A 64 1.86 0.51 17.02
C THR A 64 1.20 1.69 16.30
N HIS A 65 -0.10 1.91 16.48
CA HIS A 65 -0.79 3.10 15.94
C HIS A 65 -0.19 4.41 16.48
N ILE A 66 0.11 4.50 17.78
CA ILE A 66 0.76 5.67 18.39
C ILE A 66 2.11 5.95 17.72
N ILE A 67 2.93 4.91 17.52
CA ILE A 67 4.23 5.04 16.83
C ILE A 67 4.00 5.56 15.40
N ILE A 68 3.14 4.92 14.63
CA ILE A 68 2.94 5.24 13.22
C ILE A 68 2.34 6.62 13.00
N GLU A 69 1.37 7.03 13.81
CA GLU A 69 0.77 8.36 13.73
C GLU A 69 1.78 9.44 14.19
N THR A 70 2.62 9.15 15.19
CA THR A 70 3.73 10.04 15.59
C THR A 70 4.69 10.29 14.43
N LEU A 71 5.14 9.22 13.78
CA LEU A 71 6.03 9.31 12.62
C LEU A 71 5.35 9.98 11.43
N ARG A 72 4.05 9.76 11.22
CA ARG A 72 3.27 10.44 10.17
C ARG A 72 3.25 11.96 10.38
N VAL A 73 2.99 12.41 11.59
CA VAL A 73 2.98 13.84 11.93
C VAL A 73 4.39 14.41 11.70
N HIS A 74 5.42 13.73 12.19
CA HIS A 74 6.80 14.18 12.01
C HIS A 74 7.20 14.29 10.53
N ILE A 75 6.97 13.23 9.73
CA ILE A 75 7.24 13.25 8.28
C ILE A 75 6.47 14.38 7.60
N ARG A 76 5.19 14.59 7.94
CA ARG A 76 4.37 15.67 7.35
C ARG A 76 5.01 17.03 7.57
N HIS A 77 5.55 17.30 8.74
CA HIS A 77 6.22 18.57 9.02
C HIS A 77 7.56 18.64 8.29
N LEU A 78 8.39 17.61 8.37
CA LEU A 78 9.68 17.59 7.66
C LEU A 78 9.54 17.75 6.15
N SER A 79 8.54 17.12 5.53
CA SER A 79 8.39 17.10 4.08
C SER A 79 7.62 18.29 3.51
N ARG A 80 6.90 19.06 4.32
CA ARG A 80 6.06 20.17 3.81
C ARG A 80 6.36 21.53 4.43
N LEU A 81 6.82 21.54 5.67
CA LEU A 81 7.03 22.75 6.47
C LEU A 81 8.27 22.52 7.34
N PRO A 82 9.48 22.37 6.74
CA PRO A 82 10.69 22.04 7.48
C PRO A 82 11.05 23.11 8.54
N SER A 83 10.63 24.35 8.34
CA SER A 83 10.79 25.45 9.31
C SER A 83 9.81 25.40 10.50
N HIS A 84 8.84 24.48 10.50
CA HIS A 84 7.88 24.36 11.58
C HIS A 84 8.55 23.82 12.86
N HIS A 85 8.21 24.37 14.02
CA HIS A 85 8.82 23.97 15.30
C HIS A 85 8.70 22.47 15.59
N LEU A 86 7.63 21.80 15.13
CA LEU A 86 7.44 20.35 15.27
C LEU A 86 8.40 19.51 14.41
N ALA A 87 8.95 20.07 13.32
CA ALA A 87 9.98 19.41 12.53
C ALA A 87 11.31 19.36 13.31
N CYS A 88 11.67 20.44 13.99
CA CYS A 88 12.89 20.55 14.79
C CYS A 88 12.75 20.05 16.24
N LEU A 89 11.55 19.64 16.66
CA LEU A 89 11.26 19.22 18.03
C LEU A 89 12.18 18.09 18.53
N PRO A 90 12.51 17.05 17.73
CA PRO A 90 13.44 16.00 18.16
C PRO A 90 14.80 16.53 18.59
N ALA A 91 15.33 17.55 17.90
CA ALA A 91 16.60 18.18 18.24
C ALA A 91 16.48 19.10 19.47
N ARG A 92 15.37 19.85 19.59
CA ARG A 92 15.18 20.85 20.66
C ARG A 92 14.73 20.26 22.00
N ARG A 93 14.01 19.13 21.99
CA ARG A 93 13.45 18.49 23.20
C ARG A 93 13.58 16.96 23.11
N PRO A 94 14.80 16.40 23.17
CA PRO A 94 15.03 14.98 22.94
C PRO A 94 14.34 14.07 23.96
N HIS A 95 14.12 14.56 25.19
CA HIS A 95 13.49 13.79 26.28
C HIS A 95 11.96 13.67 26.17
N ALA A 96 11.30 14.39 25.25
CA ALA A 96 9.86 14.26 25.07
C ALA A 96 9.52 12.89 24.44
N LEU A 97 8.40 12.27 24.85
CA LEU A 97 8.03 10.93 24.37
C LEU A 97 7.87 10.88 22.84
N PHE A 98 7.30 11.93 22.24
CA PHE A 98 7.24 12.12 20.79
C PHE A 98 8.63 12.00 20.14
N CYS A 99 9.61 12.72 20.69
CA CYS A 99 10.97 12.76 20.18
C CYS A 99 11.67 11.41 20.37
N GLY A 100 11.47 10.74 21.51
CA GLY A 100 11.99 9.40 21.75
C GLY A 100 11.50 8.38 20.70
N ILE A 101 10.22 8.44 20.31
CA ILE A 101 9.67 7.59 19.23
C ILE A 101 10.32 7.92 17.89
N VAL A 102 10.43 9.21 17.55
CA VAL A 102 11.04 9.66 16.30
C VAL A 102 12.50 9.21 16.21
N THR A 103 13.30 9.48 17.24
CA THR A 103 14.72 9.09 17.29
C THR A 103 14.90 7.59 17.18
N LYS A 104 14.07 6.79 17.89
CA LYS A 104 14.12 5.32 17.82
C LYS A 104 13.84 4.76 16.41
N HIS A 105 13.06 5.46 15.61
CA HIS A 105 12.63 5.00 14.28
C HIS A 105 13.19 5.84 13.13
N HIS A 106 14.16 6.70 13.39
CA HIS A 106 14.72 7.64 12.42
C HIS A 106 15.19 6.94 11.13
N ASP A 107 15.97 5.86 11.26
CA ASP A 107 16.52 5.10 10.12
C ASP A 107 15.45 4.41 9.25
N LYS A 108 14.20 4.37 9.73
CA LYS A 108 13.08 3.78 9.00
C LYS A 108 12.32 4.81 8.18
N LEU A 109 12.55 6.10 8.40
CA LEU A 109 11.99 7.18 7.60
C LEU A 109 12.70 7.26 6.23
N PRO A 110 12.04 7.75 5.17
CA PRO A 110 12.70 7.99 3.89
C PRO A 110 13.84 9.01 4.07
N PRO A 111 15.10 8.67 3.73
CA PRO A 111 16.21 9.63 3.80
C PRO A 111 16.27 10.49 2.54
N GLY A 112 16.89 11.67 2.63
CA GLY A 112 17.34 12.45 1.47
C GLY A 112 16.26 12.94 0.51
N PHE A 113 14.99 13.00 0.94
CA PHE A 113 13.95 13.62 0.13
C PHE A 113 14.09 15.14 0.13
N LYS A 114 13.61 15.79 -0.94
CA LYS A 114 13.53 17.25 -1.01
C LYS A 114 12.27 17.70 -0.23
N PRO A 115 12.39 18.55 0.81
CA PRO A 115 11.21 19.16 1.42
C PRO A 115 10.43 19.99 0.40
N ALA A 116 9.11 19.99 0.51
CA ALA A 116 8.28 20.84 -0.34
C ALA A 116 8.65 22.30 -0.11
N MET A 117 8.94 22.98 -1.21
CA MET A 117 9.22 24.40 -1.22
C MET A 117 7.90 25.17 -1.12
N ARG A 118 7.86 26.23 -0.32
CA ARG A 118 6.73 27.15 -0.35
C ARG A 118 6.74 27.85 -1.71
N PRO A 119 5.63 27.82 -2.47
CA PRO A 119 5.51 28.59 -3.70
C PRO A 119 5.84 30.06 -3.47
N THR A 120 6.75 30.60 -4.28
CA THR A 120 7.08 32.03 -4.35
C THR A 120 5.99 32.79 -5.09
N SER A 121 5.51 32.19 -6.17
CA SER A 121 4.45 32.70 -7.03
C SER A 121 3.24 31.77 -7.00
N ALA A 122 2.06 32.33 -7.25
CA ALA A 122 0.85 31.52 -7.33
C ALA A 122 0.81 30.71 -8.63
N LEU A 123 0.29 29.48 -8.60
CA LEU A 123 0.22 28.62 -9.80
C LEU A 123 -0.54 29.25 -10.98
N TRP A 124 -1.49 30.14 -10.71
CA TRP A 124 -2.27 30.83 -11.74
C TRP A 124 -1.57 32.04 -12.34
N SER A 125 -0.46 32.51 -11.74
CA SER A 125 0.37 33.55 -12.34
C SER A 125 1.47 32.99 -13.25
N LEU A 126 1.74 31.67 -13.16
CA LEU A 126 2.71 30.99 -14.02
C LEU A 126 2.10 30.66 -15.39
N ARG A 127 2.94 30.64 -16.42
CA ARG A 127 2.54 30.18 -17.76
C ARG A 127 2.08 28.72 -17.71
N GLN A 128 1.02 28.42 -18.45
CA GLN A 128 0.52 27.06 -18.56
C GLN A 128 1.35 26.28 -19.59
N PRO A 129 1.85 25.08 -19.25
CA PRO A 129 2.57 24.26 -20.22
C PRO A 129 1.68 23.80 -21.38
N ASP A 130 2.25 23.84 -22.58
CA ASP A 130 1.65 23.26 -23.78
C ASP A 130 1.79 21.74 -23.74
N VAL A 131 0.67 21.06 -23.45
CA VAL A 131 0.63 19.61 -23.25
C VAL A 131 -0.36 18.95 -24.22
N CYS A 132 0.20 18.20 -25.16
CA CYS A 132 -0.52 17.34 -26.09
C CYS A 132 -0.67 15.94 -25.48
N LEU A 133 -1.92 15.46 -25.42
CA LEU A 133 -2.28 14.16 -24.83
C LEU A 133 -2.68 13.14 -25.90
N SER A 134 -2.39 13.39 -27.17
CA SER A 134 -2.86 12.54 -28.26
C SER A 134 -2.01 12.71 -29.50
N VAL A 135 -1.53 11.59 -30.02
CA VAL A 135 -0.94 11.51 -31.35
C VAL A 135 -2.07 11.47 -32.39
N PRO A 136 -2.05 12.32 -33.42
CA PRO A 136 -3.01 12.28 -34.52
C PRO A 136 -3.13 10.88 -35.13
N GLY A 137 -4.37 10.42 -35.36
CA GLY A 137 -4.66 9.09 -35.88
C GLY A 137 -4.72 7.97 -34.83
N ILE A 138 -4.22 8.17 -33.60
CA ILE A 138 -4.31 7.18 -32.53
C ILE A 138 -5.59 7.40 -31.71
N VAL A 139 -6.61 6.55 -31.93
CA VAL A 139 -7.88 6.62 -31.18
C VAL A 139 -7.84 5.76 -29.91
N LYS A 140 -7.42 4.49 -30.04
CA LYS A 140 -7.24 3.57 -28.90
C LYS A 140 -6.03 2.68 -29.15
N LYS A 141 -5.00 2.82 -28.31
CA LYS A 141 -3.77 2.00 -28.34
C LYS A 141 -4.06 0.50 -28.45
N ALA A 142 -5.00 -0.02 -27.65
CA ALA A 142 -5.36 -1.45 -27.62
C ALA A 142 -6.01 -1.99 -28.90
N ARG A 143 -6.40 -1.13 -29.85
CA ARG A 143 -7.04 -1.53 -31.12
C ARG A 143 -6.10 -1.42 -32.32
N MET A 144 -4.84 -1.03 -32.12
CA MET A 144 -3.89 -0.74 -33.20
C MET A 144 -2.66 -1.63 -33.06
N SER A 145 -2.06 -2.01 -34.18
CA SER A 145 -0.82 -2.78 -34.17
C SER A 145 0.36 -1.91 -33.70
N PRO A 146 1.40 -2.48 -33.07
CA PRO A 146 2.61 -1.74 -32.71
C PRO A 146 3.24 -1.00 -33.90
N LEU A 147 3.21 -1.61 -35.09
CA LEU A 147 3.71 -0.99 -36.32
C LEU A 147 2.92 0.26 -36.72
N ALA A 148 1.58 0.22 -36.62
CA ALA A 148 0.75 1.38 -36.92
C ALA A 148 0.99 2.51 -35.89
N LEU A 149 1.14 2.17 -34.61
CA LEU A 149 1.49 3.15 -33.57
C LEU A 149 2.86 3.78 -33.84
N LYS A 150 3.84 2.97 -34.24
CA LYS A 150 5.19 3.43 -34.62
C LYS A 150 5.12 4.40 -35.80
N GLN A 151 4.46 4.02 -36.89
CA GLN A 151 4.34 4.84 -38.09
C GLN A 151 3.69 6.20 -37.80
N LEU A 152 2.58 6.22 -37.04
CA LEU A 152 1.92 7.47 -36.67
C LEU A 152 2.78 8.35 -35.75
N SER A 153 3.54 7.73 -34.85
CA SER A 153 4.44 8.47 -33.96
C SER A 153 5.64 9.04 -34.71
N LEU A 154 6.28 8.26 -35.59
CA LEU A 154 7.36 8.76 -36.45
C LEU A 154 6.87 9.90 -37.35
N ARG A 155 5.68 9.76 -37.93
CA ARG A 155 5.05 10.83 -38.71
C ARG A 155 4.85 12.10 -37.89
N LEU A 156 4.41 12.00 -36.64
CA LEU A 156 4.29 13.15 -35.74
C LEU A 156 5.66 13.82 -35.50
N LEU A 157 6.69 13.01 -35.22
CA LEU A 157 8.06 13.50 -35.02
C LEU A 157 8.59 14.24 -36.26
N ASP A 158 8.41 13.65 -37.44
CA ASP A 158 8.99 14.14 -38.71
C ASP A 158 8.17 15.25 -39.37
N GLU A 159 6.84 15.33 -39.16
CA GLU A 159 5.99 16.36 -39.78
C GLU A 159 5.69 17.53 -38.84
N THR A 160 5.46 17.26 -37.55
CA THR A 160 5.00 18.30 -36.59
C THR A 160 6.12 18.86 -35.74
N TYR A 161 7.13 18.05 -35.41
CA TYR A 161 8.21 18.43 -34.50
C TYR A 161 9.59 18.40 -35.16
N PHE A 162 9.65 18.52 -36.50
CA PHE A 162 10.90 18.47 -37.27
C PHE A 162 11.87 19.62 -36.97
N ASP A 163 11.33 20.78 -36.57
CA ASP A 163 12.07 22.00 -36.26
C ASP A 163 12.41 22.14 -34.77
N ARG A 164 12.23 21.05 -33.99
CA ARG A 164 12.45 21.02 -32.54
C ARG A 164 13.45 19.96 -32.14
N MET A 165 14.19 20.24 -31.07
CA MET A 165 15.03 19.24 -30.43
C MET A 165 14.18 18.22 -29.68
N HIS A 166 14.40 16.93 -29.98
CA HIS A 166 13.62 15.83 -29.39
C HIS A 166 14.25 15.36 -28.08
N VAL A 167 13.47 15.43 -27.01
CA VAL A 167 13.86 14.98 -25.66
C VAL A 167 12.92 13.86 -25.25
N TYR A 168 13.44 12.70 -24.89
CA TYR A 168 12.66 11.55 -24.44
C TYR A 168 12.84 11.35 -22.95
N THR A 169 11.76 11.07 -22.23
CA THR A 169 11.77 10.88 -20.79
C THR A 169 11.00 9.63 -20.41
N ASP A 170 11.48 8.94 -19.37
CA ASP A 170 10.79 7.77 -18.81
C ASP A 170 11.08 7.61 -17.31
N GLY A 171 10.15 6.98 -16.58
CA GLY A 171 10.24 6.73 -15.15
C GLY A 171 10.00 5.26 -14.78
N SER A 172 11.00 4.58 -14.23
CA SER A 172 10.87 3.21 -13.75
C SER A 172 10.67 3.13 -12.24
N THR A 173 9.91 2.14 -11.78
CA THR A 173 9.73 1.85 -10.35
C THR A 173 9.63 0.34 -10.13
N ASN A 174 10.45 -0.16 -9.20
CA ASN A 174 10.41 -1.54 -8.74
C ASN A 174 10.18 -1.61 -7.21
N SER A 175 10.25 -2.80 -6.62
CA SER A 175 10.03 -2.98 -5.18
C SER A 175 11.07 -2.30 -4.29
N ASN A 176 12.23 -1.93 -4.84
CA ASN A 176 13.40 -1.53 -4.08
C ASN A 176 13.79 -0.05 -4.32
N SER A 177 13.46 0.51 -5.48
CA SER A 177 13.82 1.87 -5.89
C SER A 177 12.92 2.40 -7.00
N SER A 178 12.96 3.73 -7.17
CA SER A 178 12.37 4.43 -8.31
C SER A 178 13.46 5.24 -9.01
N THR A 179 13.35 5.36 -10.32
CA THR A 179 14.35 5.96 -11.20
C THR A 179 13.68 6.71 -12.35
N GLY A 180 14.45 7.50 -13.07
CA GLY A 180 14.02 8.07 -14.34
C GLY A 180 15.21 8.42 -15.21
N ALA A 181 14.92 8.71 -16.48
CA ALA A 181 15.94 9.04 -17.46
C ALA A 181 15.47 10.14 -18.41
N VAL A 182 16.45 10.83 -19.00
CA VAL A 182 16.26 11.82 -20.06
C VAL A 182 17.27 11.51 -21.15
N VAL A 183 16.79 11.40 -22.39
CA VAL A 183 17.58 11.05 -23.57
C VAL A 183 17.37 12.09 -24.66
N LEU A 184 18.45 12.66 -25.18
CA LEU A 184 18.43 13.51 -26.38
C LEU A 184 19.32 12.86 -27.44
N PRO A 185 18.74 12.18 -28.43
CA PRO A 185 19.51 11.47 -29.44
C PRO A 185 20.41 12.39 -30.28
N SER A 186 19.94 13.60 -30.60
CA SER A 186 20.66 14.56 -31.46
C SER A 186 21.98 15.06 -30.86
N ASP A 187 22.03 15.19 -29.54
CA ASP A 187 23.19 15.69 -28.80
C ASP A 187 23.93 14.57 -28.05
N GLU A 188 23.55 13.30 -28.28
CA GLU A 188 24.05 12.11 -27.58
C GLU A 188 24.01 12.22 -26.04
N VAL A 189 23.01 12.94 -25.52
CA VAL A 189 22.87 13.15 -24.07
C VAL A 189 22.01 12.06 -23.46
N LEU A 190 22.54 11.48 -22.38
CA LEU A 190 21.87 10.52 -21.52
C LEU A 190 22.01 10.95 -20.06
N LEU A 191 20.89 11.27 -19.42
CA LEU A 191 20.82 11.55 -17.99
C LEU A 191 20.05 10.44 -17.30
N GLN A 192 20.62 9.91 -16.22
CA GLN A 192 20.02 8.85 -15.42
C GLN A 192 19.90 9.28 -13.98
N PHE A 193 18.74 9.03 -13.38
CA PHE A 193 18.43 9.44 -12.02
C PHE A 193 17.95 8.24 -11.22
N ARG A 194 18.64 7.93 -10.12
CA ARG A 194 18.06 7.11 -9.05
C ARG A 194 17.48 8.02 -7.97
N TYR A 195 16.22 7.85 -7.63
CA TYR A 195 15.59 8.75 -6.65
C TYR A 195 15.87 8.35 -5.20
N SER A 196 15.87 9.35 -4.31
CA SER A 196 16.12 9.21 -2.86
C SER A 196 15.25 8.18 -2.14
N HIS A 197 14.04 7.91 -2.64
CA HIS A 197 13.10 6.96 -2.07
C HIS A 197 12.20 6.35 -3.14
N ILE A 198 11.53 5.23 -2.79
CA ILE A 198 10.55 4.58 -3.66
C ILE A 198 9.30 5.45 -3.73
N THR A 199 8.86 5.78 -4.95
CA THR A 199 7.67 6.58 -5.22
C THR A 199 6.66 5.80 -6.08
N THR A 200 5.67 6.48 -6.64
CA THR A 200 4.75 5.93 -7.65
C THR A 200 5.34 6.09 -9.05
N SER A 201 4.99 5.22 -10.01
CA SER A 201 5.43 5.37 -11.40
C SER A 201 5.14 6.78 -11.94
N THR A 202 3.93 7.31 -11.75
CA THR A 202 3.58 8.68 -12.18
C THR A 202 4.45 9.76 -11.55
N ALA A 203 4.92 9.60 -10.32
CA ALA A 203 5.82 10.56 -9.69
C ALA A 203 7.26 10.43 -10.20
N ALA A 204 7.71 9.21 -10.53
CA ALA A 204 8.99 8.98 -11.21
C ALA A 204 9.00 9.65 -12.59
N GLU A 205 7.94 9.48 -13.37
CA GLU A 205 7.73 10.14 -14.66
C GLU A 205 7.77 11.67 -14.56
N LEU A 206 7.06 12.25 -13.58
CA LEU A 206 7.11 13.70 -13.34
C LEU A 206 8.51 14.17 -12.94
N ALA A 207 9.26 13.38 -12.18
CA ALA A 207 10.63 13.72 -11.82
C ALA A 207 11.59 13.62 -13.02
N ALA A 208 11.36 12.69 -13.96
CA ALA A 208 12.09 12.61 -15.23
C ALA A 208 11.80 13.83 -16.11
N LEU A 209 10.53 14.23 -16.24
CA LEU A 209 10.12 15.46 -16.91
C LEU A 209 10.78 16.70 -16.29
N GLN A 210 10.83 16.78 -14.95
CA GLN A 210 11.56 17.85 -14.27
C GLN A 210 13.06 17.82 -14.59
N GLY A 211 13.66 16.63 -14.69
CA GLY A 211 15.05 16.46 -15.13
C GLY A 211 15.29 17.01 -16.53
N ALA A 212 14.36 16.80 -17.46
CA ALA A 212 14.44 17.34 -18.82
C ALA A 212 14.37 18.86 -18.83
N VAL A 213 13.39 19.46 -18.14
CA VAL A 213 13.29 20.94 -18.06
C VAL A 213 14.54 21.55 -17.42
N LYS A 214 15.11 20.91 -16.39
CA LYS A 214 16.36 21.36 -15.76
C LYS A 214 17.60 21.24 -16.62
N TYR A 215 17.61 20.28 -17.53
CA TYR A 215 18.67 20.19 -18.52
C TYR A 215 18.56 21.36 -19.52
N ILE A 216 17.33 21.72 -19.92
CA ILE A 216 17.07 22.82 -20.86
C ILE A 216 17.48 24.18 -20.26
N LEU A 217 17.27 24.39 -18.95
CA LEU A 217 17.74 25.57 -18.19
C LEU A 217 19.23 25.91 -18.39
N GLN A 218 20.03 24.91 -18.80
CA GLN A 218 21.49 25.04 -18.98
C GLN A 218 21.89 25.22 -20.44
N GLN A 219 20.92 25.24 -21.36
CA GLN A 219 21.13 25.35 -22.80
C GLN A 219 20.87 26.76 -23.30
N ARG A 220 21.24 27.01 -24.56
CA ARG A 220 20.85 28.25 -25.24
C ARG A 220 19.37 28.19 -25.64
N PRO A 221 18.68 29.34 -25.70
CA PRO A 221 17.29 29.43 -26.16
C PRO A 221 17.06 28.65 -27.46
N ASN A 222 16.08 27.76 -27.44
CA ASN A 222 15.78 26.84 -28.54
C ASN A 222 14.35 26.29 -28.43
N ARG A 223 13.88 25.59 -29.47
CA ARG A 223 12.60 24.89 -29.52
C ARG A 223 12.76 23.43 -29.15
N TRP A 224 11.97 22.95 -28.20
CA TRP A 224 12.05 21.62 -27.62
C TRP A 224 10.70 20.90 -27.72
N ALA A 225 10.77 19.60 -27.97
CA ALA A 225 9.66 18.68 -27.85
C ALA A 225 10.03 17.59 -26.84
N ILE A 226 9.39 17.61 -25.67
CA ILE A 226 9.60 16.64 -24.59
C ILE A 226 8.54 15.54 -24.70
N PHE A 227 8.99 14.33 -24.97
CA PHE A 227 8.17 13.14 -25.12
C PHE A 227 8.15 12.31 -23.83
N CYS A 228 6.94 11.93 -23.41
CA CYS A 228 6.70 11.06 -22.26
C CYS A 228 5.55 10.12 -22.60
N ASP A 229 5.64 8.86 -22.18
CA ASP A 229 4.57 7.88 -22.45
C ASP A 229 3.50 7.82 -21.34
N SER A 230 3.74 8.54 -20.25
CA SER A 230 2.87 8.59 -19.08
C SER A 230 1.77 9.63 -19.22
N ARG A 231 0.64 9.19 -19.79
CA ARG A 231 -0.59 10.00 -19.88
C ARG A 231 -1.00 10.59 -18.52
N SER A 232 -0.74 9.89 -17.42
CA SER A 232 -1.07 10.35 -16.06
C SER A 232 -0.20 11.53 -15.62
N ALA A 233 1.11 11.50 -15.92
CA ALA A 233 2.04 12.58 -15.61
C ALA A 233 1.70 13.84 -16.43
N LEU A 234 1.53 13.70 -17.75
CA LEU A 234 1.15 14.80 -18.63
C LEU A 234 -0.21 15.41 -18.27
N LYS A 235 -1.20 14.57 -17.90
CA LYS A 235 -2.48 15.06 -17.37
C LYS A 235 -2.33 15.86 -16.08
N ALA A 236 -1.46 15.42 -15.17
CA ALA A 236 -1.19 16.14 -13.92
C ALA A 236 -0.60 17.53 -14.20
N LEU A 237 0.32 17.63 -15.16
CA LEU A 237 0.94 18.89 -15.58
C LEU A 237 -0.09 19.85 -16.24
N ARG A 238 -0.92 19.32 -17.14
CA ARG A 238 -1.99 20.07 -17.81
C ARG A 238 -3.05 20.57 -16.85
N LEU A 239 -3.43 19.77 -15.84
CA LEU A 239 -4.48 20.07 -14.87
C LEU A 239 -3.96 20.57 -13.51
N ALA A 240 -2.80 21.25 -13.47
CA ALA A 240 -2.13 21.58 -12.20
C ALA A 240 -2.94 22.42 -11.20
N LEU A 241 -3.93 23.20 -11.66
CA LEU A 241 -4.80 23.98 -10.78
C LEU A 241 -5.78 23.10 -9.98
N ARG A 242 -5.92 21.82 -10.33
CA ARG A 242 -6.70 20.86 -9.55
C ARG A 242 -5.82 20.31 -8.42
N HIS A 243 -6.30 20.45 -7.20
CA HIS A 243 -5.67 19.82 -6.04
C HIS A 243 -5.45 18.33 -6.26
N GLY A 244 -4.24 17.86 -5.98
CA GLY A 244 -3.76 16.55 -6.41
C GLY A 244 -2.64 15.97 -5.56
N LEU A 245 -2.27 14.72 -5.85
CA LEU A 245 -1.20 14.03 -5.12
C LEU A 245 0.20 14.58 -5.45
N HIS A 246 0.36 15.12 -6.66
CA HIS A 246 1.64 15.54 -7.24
C HIS A 246 1.84 17.07 -7.27
N GLU A 247 1.09 17.83 -6.45
CA GLU A 247 1.09 19.29 -6.43
C GLU A 247 2.49 19.90 -6.41
N GLN A 248 3.39 19.38 -5.58
CA GLN A 248 4.75 19.91 -5.45
C GLN A 248 5.57 19.70 -6.72
N SER A 249 5.60 18.47 -7.26
CA SER A 249 6.35 18.16 -8.48
C SER A 249 5.81 18.96 -9.67
N VAL A 250 4.49 19.09 -9.77
CA VAL A 250 3.84 19.87 -10.84
C VAL A 250 4.13 21.36 -10.69
N TYR A 251 4.12 21.89 -9.46
CA TYR A 251 4.53 23.28 -9.20
C TYR A 251 5.96 23.53 -9.64
N GLU A 252 6.90 22.66 -9.26
CA GLU A 252 8.31 22.83 -9.62
C GLU A 252 8.50 22.78 -11.13
N ILE A 253 7.90 21.83 -11.84
CA ILE A 253 7.97 21.77 -13.31
C ILE A 253 7.37 23.04 -13.94
N ARG A 254 6.25 23.54 -13.41
CA ARG A 254 5.63 24.78 -13.93
C ARG A 254 6.44 26.03 -13.66
N HIS A 255 7.11 26.08 -12.52
CA HIS A 255 8.00 27.17 -12.19
C HIS A 255 9.20 27.17 -13.14
N ASP A 256 9.90 26.03 -13.22
CA ASP A 256 11.05 25.85 -14.10
C ASP A 256 10.62 26.17 -15.56
N TYR A 257 9.50 25.61 -16.04
CA TYR A 257 8.94 25.92 -17.37
C TYR A 257 8.62 27.40 -17.61
N HIS A 258 8.12 28.10 -16.59
CA HIS A 258 7.81 29.52 -16.73
C HIS A 258 9.07 30.35 -16.91
N GLU A 259 10.13 30.06 -16.15
CA GLU A 259 11.44 30.70 -16.27
C GLU A 259 12.03 30.41 -17.67
N GLU A 260 11.92 29.17 -18.16
CA GLU A 260 12.39 28.81 -19.51
C GLU A 260 11.75 29.63 -20.63
N LEU A 261 10.44 29.87 -20.53
CA LEU A 261 9.75 30.70 -21.51
C LEU A 261 10.19 32.18 -21.46
N GLU A 262 10.56 32.68 -20.28
CA GLU A 262 11.05 34.05 -20.12
C GLU A 262 12.47 34.22 -20.68
N GLU A 263 13.30 33.19 -20.60
CA GLU A 263 14.63 33.13 -21.23
C GLU A 263 14.57 32.89 -22.77
N GLY A 264 13.37 32.68 -23.32
CA GLY A 264 13.15 32.58 -24.77
C GLY A 264 13.16 31.16 -25.32
N HIS A 265 13.11 30.12 -24.47
CA HIS A 265 12.85 28.77 -24.92
C HIS A 265 11.39 28.59 -25.34
N ASP A 266 11.15 27.61 -26.21
CA ASP A 266 9.81 27.15 -26.59
C ASP A 266 9.71 25.65 -26.33
N ILE A 267 8.92 25.25 -25.34
CA ILE A 267 8.86 23.88 -24.85
C ILE A 267 7.43 23.34 -25.00
N ILE A 268 7.30 22.21 -25.68
CA ILE A 268 6.04 21.45 -25.80
C ILE A 268 6.22 20.06 -25.17
N PHE A 269 5.20 19.60 -24.46
CA PHE A 269 5.12 18.23 -23.94
C PHE A 269 4.16 17.40 -24.78
N GLU A 270 4.62 16.27 -25.31
CA GLU A 270 3.82 15.38 -26.18
C GLU A 270 3.76 13.95 -25.62
N LEU A 271 2.57 13.34 -25.73
CA LEU A 271 2.37 11.95 -25.33
C LEU A 271 2.81 11.01 -26.46
N LEU A 272 3.75 10.13 -26.18
CA LEU A 272 4.06 9.00 -27.07
C LEU A 272 3.42 7.69 -26.62
N PRO A 273 3.04 6.78 -27.54
CA PRO A 273 2.59 5.46 -27.16
C PRO A 273 3.78 4.59 -26.71
N SER A 274 3.72 4.06 -25.49
CA SER A 274 4.78 3.18 -24.97
C SER A 274 4.96 1.89 -25.78
N HIS A 275 6.18 1.34 -25.80
CA HIS A 275 6.54 0.04 -26.39
C HIS A 275 6.10 -0.15 -27.85
N CYS A 276 6.27 0.88 -28.67
CA CYS A 276 5.97 0.78 -30.11
C CYS A 276 7.22 0.78 -31.00
N GLY A 277 8.44 0.71 -30.44
CA GLY A 277 9.66 0.64 -31.25
C GLY A 277 10.21 2.00 -31.66
N ILE A 278 9.92 3.07 -30.91
CA ILE A 278 10.46 4.41 -31.14
C ILE A 278 11.78 4.49 -30.40
N VAL A 279 12.88 4.59 -31.15
CA VAL A 279 14.26 4.43 -30.64
C VAL A 279 14.53 5.33 -29.45
N GLY A 280 14.18 6.62 -29.51
CA GLY A 280 14.39 7.55 -28.40
C GLY A 280 13.61 7.19 -27.13
N ASN A 281 12.35 6.74 -27.28
CA ASN A 281 11.51 6.34 -26.15
C ASN A 281 11.98 5.02 -25.53
N ASP A 282 12.32 4.03 -26.37
CA ASP A 282 12.81 2.73 -25.90
C ASP A 282 14.17 2.88 -25.21
N HIS A 283 15.03 3.78 -25.71
CA HIS A 283 16.29 4.12 -25.04
C HIS A 283 16.05 4.80 -23.68
N ALA A 284 15.08 5.70 -23.56
CA ALA A 284 14.71 6.30 -22.28
C ALA A 284 14.20 5.25 -21.27
N ASP A 285 13.36 4.30 -21.72
CA ASP A 285 12.85 3.18 -20.89
C ASP A 285 13.98 2.25 -20.41
N GLU A 286 14.91 1.89 -21.30
CA GLU A 286 16.10 1.11 -20.93
C GLU A 286 17.03 1.89 -19.98
N ALA A 287 17.24 3.18 -20.24
CA ALA A 287 18.02 4.04 -19.38
C ALA A 287 17.40 4.19 -17.98
N ALA A 288 16.07 4.32 -17.88
CA ALA A 288 15.39 4.41 -16.60
C ALA A 288 15.48 3.08 -15.82
N ARG A 289 15.45 1.94 -16.49
CA ARG A 289 15.65 0.62 -15.87
C ARG A 289 17.08 0.40 -15.39
N SER A 290 18.08 0.73 -16.20
CA SER A 290 19.49 0.59 -15.83
C SER A 290 19.90 1.57 -14.72
N ALA A 291 19.22 2.72 -14.59
CA ALA A 291 19.44 3.67 -13.51
C ALA A 291 19.18 3.09 -12.10
N HIS A 292 18.58 1.90 -11.97
CA HIS A 292 18.41 1.23 -10.67
C HIS A 292 19.74 0.88 -9.99
N ASP A 293 20.80 0.71 -10.78
CA ASP A 293 22.13 0.34 -10.28
C ASP A 293 23.01 1.55 -9.95
N GLN A 294 22.53 2.77 -10.20
CA GLN A 294 23.25 4.00 -9.85
C GLN A 294 23.38 4.15 -8.34
N ASP A 295 24.54 4.63 -7.86
CA ASP A 295 24.78 4.86 -6.43
C ASP A 295 24.24 6.23 -5.98
N LEU A 296 24.38 7.24 -6.82
CA LEU A 296 24.00 8.61 -6.49
C LEU A 296 22.47 8.75 -6.46
N ARG A 297 21.95 9.29 -5.36
CA ARG A 297 20.51 9.49 -5.17
C ARG A 297 20.11 10.94 -5.40
N THR A 298 19.22 11.14 -6.36
CA THR A 298 18.60 12.42 -6.66
C THR A 298 17.42 12.68 -5.70
N PRO A 299 17.41 13.82 -4.99
CA PRO A 299 16.33 14.16 -4.08
C PRO A 299 15.08 14.56 -4.85
N ILE A 300 13.94 13.98 -4.50
CA ILE A 300 12.62 14.34 -5.04
C ILE A 300 11.65 14.65 -3.89
N PRO A 301 10.56 15.40 -4.12
CA PRO A 301 9.54 15.64 -3.11
C PRO A 301 8.94 14.34 -2.56
N LEU A 302 8.77 14.25 -1.23
CA LEU A 302 8.13 13.08 -0.60
C LEU A 302 6.60 13.20 -0.64
N LEU A 303 5.93 12.35 -1.42
CA LEU A 303 4.48 12.34 -1.50
C LEU A 303 3.85 11.77 -0.22
N ARG A 304 2.61 12.18 0.05
CA ARG A 304 1.81 11.63 1.17
C ARG A 304 1.60 10.13 1.03
N THR A 305 1.40 9.65 -0.20
CA THR A 305 1.21 8.22 -0.51
C THR A 305 2.47 7.41 -0.26
N ASP A 306 3.64 7.97 -0.56
CA ASP A 306 4.93 7.30 -0.37
C ASP A 306 5.26 7.19 1.11
N ALA A 307 5.07 8.28 1.85
CA ALA A 307 5.17 8.29 3.30
C ALA A 307 4.18 7.28 3.94
N ALA A 308 2.92 7.26 3.49
CA ALA A 308 1.93 6.32 4.00
C ALA A 308 2.30 4.86 3.72
N ARG A 309 2.77 4.54 2.51
CA ARG A 309 3.23 3.20 2.13
C ARG A 309 4.40 2.74 2.99
N ARG A 310 5.38 3.62 3.19
CA ARG A 310 6.55 3.35 4.04
C ARG A 310 6.15 3.07 5.49
N LEU A 311 5.27 3.90 6.04
CA LEU A 311 4.75 3.74 7.40
C LEU A 311 3.91 2.48 7.56
N GLN A 312 3.11 2.10 6.56
CA GLN A 312 2.35 0.85 6.59
C GLN A 312 3.26 -0.38 6.57
N SER A 313 4.34 -0.35 5.78
CA SER A 313 5.37 -1.39 5.79
C SER A 313 6.06 -1.50 7.15
N LEU A 314 6.38 -0.35 7.77
CA LEU A 314 6.93 -0.29 9.12
C LEU A 314 5.95 -0.87 10.16
N ALA A 315 4.67 -0.51 10.09
CA ALA A 315 3.63 -1.01 10.97
C ALA A 315 3.54 -2.54 10.91
N ARG A 316 3.47 -3.10 9.69
CA ARG A 316 3.46 -4.55 9.47
C ARG A 316 4.69 -5.22 10.06
N ARG A 317 5.88 -4.65 9.88
CA ARG A 317 7.13 -5.18 10.45
C ARG A 317 7.13 -5.15 11.98
N ILE A 318 6.66 -4.07 12.60
CA ILE A 318 6.52 -3.98 14.05
C ILE A 318 5.53 -5.05 14.55
N GLY A 319 4.37 -5.19 13.88
CA GLY A 319 3.37 -6.19 14.20
C GLY A 319 3.91 -7.62 14.14
N LEU A 320 4.66 -7.97 13.08
CA LEU A 320 5.29 -9.29 12.94
C LEU A 320 6.34 -9.57 14.02
N LEU A 321 7.17 -8.58 14.37
CA LEU A 321 8.16 -8.74 15.45
C LEU A 321 7.46 -8.95 16.80
N GLN A 322 6.39 -8.19 17.07
CA GLN A 322 5.58 -8.36 18.28
C GLN A 322 4.91 -9.74 18.33
N TRP A 323 4.37 -10.21 17.20
CA TRP A 323 3.70 -11.50 17.08
C TRP A 323 4.60 -12.67 17.48
N ASN A 324 5.90 -12.57 17.20
CA ASN A 324 6.89 -13.60 17.51
C ASN A 324 7.58 -13.43 18.88
N THR A 325 7.13 -12.50 19.74
CA THR A 325 7.73 -12.24 21.05
C THR A 325 6.92 -12.90 22.19
N GLN A 326 7.61 -13.47 23.19
CA GLN A 326 6.99 -14.03 24.39
C GLN A 326 6.14 -12.95 25.12
N GLY A 327 4.86 -13.24 25.37
CA GLY A 327 3.88 -12.31 25.97
C GLY A 327 2.82 -11.75 25.02
N PHE A 328 3.03 -11.84 23.70
CA PHE A 328 2.02 -11.54 22.67
C PHE A 328 1.44 -12.78 21.98
N TYR A 329 1.82 -13.96 22.48
CA TYR A 329 1.57 -15.25 21.87
C TYR A 329 0.13 -15.75 22.15
N ASN A 330 -0.62 -16.03 21.09
CA ASN A 330 -1.78 -16.91 21.16
C ASN A 330 -1.39 -18.22 20.47
N ALA A 331 -1.17 -19.29 21.25
CA ALA A 331 -0.57 -20.52 20.74
C ALA A 331 -1.25 -21.07 19.49
N ARG A 332 -2.58 -21.06 19.50
CA ARG A 332 -3.42 -21.54 18.42
C ARG A 332 -3.35 -20.65 17.18
N LEU A 333 -3.54 -19.34 17.34
CA LEU A 333 -3.50 -18.45 16.17
C LEU A 333 -2.08 -18.36 15.59
N CYS A 334 -1.05 -18.46 16.42
CA CYS A 334 0.34 -18.50 15.94
C CYS A 334 0.67 -19.80 15.19
N SER A 335 0.08 -20.95 15.54
CA SER A 335 0.26 -22.19 14.77
C SER A 335 -0.43 -22.12 13.41
N ILE A 336 -1.62 -21.52 13.36
CA ILE A 336 -2.40 -21.37 12.12
C ILE A 336 -1.84 -20.25 11.22
N ASP A 337 -1.40 -19.14 11.81
CA ASP A 337 -0.98 -17.93 11.08
C ASP A 337 0.29 -17.28 11.66
N PRO A 338 1.46 -17.90 11.45
CA PRO A 338 2.73 -17.37 11.95
C PRO A 338 3.11 -16.04 11.30
N ASN A 339 2.55 -15.71 10.13
CA ASN A 339 2.94 -14.56 9.30
C ASN A 339 1.86 -13.49 9.18
N LEU A 340 0.78 -13.54 9.96
CA LEU A 340 -0.34 -12.59 9.92
C LEU A 340 -0.94 -12.42 8.50
N GLN A 341 -1.13 -13.54 7.80
CA GLN A 341 -1.64 -13.62 6.43
C GLN A 341 -3.13 -13.98 6.36
N LEU A 342 -3.75 -14.38 7.47
CA LEU A 342 -5.18 -14.69 7.49
C LEU A 342 -6.00 -13.48 7.08
N SER A 343 -6.94 -13.71 6.17
CA SER A 343 -7.85 -12.69 5.67
C SER A 343 -9.25 -13.24 5.51
N LEU A 344 -10.24 -12.43 5.87
CA LEU A 344 -11.63 -12.76 5.61
C LEU A 344 -11.92 -12.58 4.11
N PRO A 345 -12.49 -13.59 3.43
CA PRO A 345 -12.91 -13.45 2.04
C PRO A 345 -13.91 -12.31 1.88
N SER A 346 -13.75 -11.52 0.81
CA SER A 346 -14.69 -10.45 0.48
C SER A 346 -16.08 -11.01 0.15
N GLY A 347 -17.13 -10.33 0.64
CA GLY A 347 -18.52 -10.69 0.38
C GLY A 347 -19.07 -11.83 1.24
N LEU A 348 -18.32 -12.29 2.25
CA LEU A 348 -18.78 -13.33 3.17
C LEU A 348 -19.92 -12.78 4.08
N PRO A 349 -21.04 -13.51 4.26
CA PRO A 349 -22.08 -13.13 5.21
C PRO A 349 -21.52 -12.92 6.61
N ARG A 350 -22.07 -11.96 7.37
CA ARG A 350 -21.59 -11.63 8.72
C ARG A 350 -21.48 -12.86 9.62
N ARG A 351 -22.49 -13.73 9.60
CA ARG A 351 -22.54 -14.95 10.43
C ARG A 351 -21.40 -15.92 10.11
N ASP A 352 -21.12 -16.13 8.83
CA ASP A 352 -20.02 -16.98 8.38
C ASP A 352 -18.65 -16.38 8.78
N ALA A 353 -18.50 -15.06 8.65
CA ALA A 353 -17.28 -14.36 9.05
C ALA A 353 -17.03 -14.47 10.56
N THR A 354 -18.08 -14.27 11.38
CA THR A 354 -18.00 -14.44 12.83
C THR A 354 -17.60 -15.87 13.20
N LEU A 355 -18.24 -16.87 12.59
CA LEU A 355 -17.93 -18.27 12.85
C LEU A 355 -16.47 -18.60 12.53
N LEU A 356 -15.97 -18.13 11.39
CA LEU A 356 -14.58 -18.32 10.99
C LEU A 356 -13.59 -17.65 11.97
N CYS A 357 -13.88 -16.41 12.39
CA CYS A 357 -13.07 -15.74 13.41
C CYS A 357 -13.09 -16.49 14.76
N SER A 358 -14.24 -17.00 15.18
CA SER A 358 -14.37 -17.80 16.40
C SER A 358 -13.55 -19.08 16.31
N MET A 359 -13.55 -19.75 15.15
CA MET A 359 -12.75 -20.95 14.91
C MET A 359 -11.26 -20.67 14.93
N TRP A 360 -10.79 -19.61 14.27
CA TRP A 360 -9.38 -19.20 14.32
C TRP A 360 -8.89 -18.94 15.75
N LEU A 361 -9.74 -18.36 16.61
CA LEU A 361 -9.42 -18.13 18.02
C LEU A 361 -9.63 -19.33 18.94
N GLY A 362 -10.29 -20.39 18.47
CA GLY A 362 -10.68 -21.53 19.32
C GLY A 362 -11.76 -21.17 20.34
N VAL A 363 -12.63 -20.23 19.98
CA VAL A 363 -13.76 -19.76 20.79
C VAL A 363 -15.11 -20.03 20.13
N ALA A 364 -15.14 -20.94 19.14
CA ALA A 364 -16.39 -21.48 18.61
C ALA A 364 -17.10 -22.28 19.70
N PHE A 365 -18.44 -22.23 19.75
CA PHE A 365 -19.22 -22.83 20.84
C PHE A 365 -19.36 -24.36 20.75
N THR A 366 -18.22 -25.07 20.68
CA THR A 366 -18.20 -26.54 20.84
C THR A 366 -18.45 -26.92 22.30
N ASN A 367 -18.88 -28.16 22.58
CA ASN A 367 -19.09 -28.58 23.97
C ASN A 367 -17.80 -28.49 24.80
N ALA A 368 -16.63 -28.77 24.21
CA ALA A 368 -15.34 -28.58 24.88
C ALA A 368 -15.11 -27.12 25.30
N TYR A 369 -15.36 -26.16 24.40
CA TYR A 369 -15.23 -24.74 24.73
C TYR A 369 -16.29 -24.26 25.73
N LEU A 370 -17.54 -24.72 25.60
CA LEU A 370 -18.62 -24.41 26.54
C LEU A 370 -18.34 -24.94 27.95
N CYS A 371 -17.74 -26.14 28.05
CA CYS A 371 -17.29 -26.69 29.33
C CYS A 371 -16.15 -25.86 29.93
N LEU A 372 -15.18 -25.44 29.10
CA LEU A 372 -14.05 -24.60 29.52
C LEU A 372 -14.51 -23.26 30.12
N ILE A 373 -15.56 -22.64 29.58
CA ILE A 373 -16.11 -21.36 30.06
C ILE A 373 -17.24 -21.53 31.09
N GLY A 374 -17.51 -22.76 31.55
CA GLY A 374 -18.50 -23.05 32.59
C GLY A 374 -19.97 -22.93 32.15
N MET A 375 -20.23 -22.94 30.84
CA MET A 375 -21.60 -22.89 30.27
C MET A 375 -22.20 -24.27 29.99
N ALA A 376 -21.38 -25.32 29.97
CA ALA A 376 -21.82 -26.71 29.86
C ALA A 376 -21.20 -27.57 30.95
N SER A 377 -21.90 -28.62 31.37
CA SER A 377 -21.42 -29.56 32.39
C SER A 377 -20.48 -30.64 31.84
N ARG A 378 -20.45 -30.85 30.52
CA ARG A 378 -19.67 -31.89 29.86
C ARG A 378 -19.09 -31.39 28.53
N ALA A 379 -17.84 -31.77 28.25
CA ALA A 379 -17.16 -31.52 26.98
C ALA A 379 -17.51 -32.55 25.88
N ALA A 380 -18.24 -33.62 26.23
CA ALA A 380 -18.53 -34.74 25.33
C ALA A 380 -19.50 -34.36 24.20
N CYS A 381 -19.28 -34.95 23.03
CA CYS A 381 -20.20 -34.91 21.90
C CYS A 381 -21.48 -35.68 22.26
N ASN A 382 -22.63 -35.08 21.99
CA ASN A 382 -23.93 -35.67 22.32
C ASN A 382 -24.23 -36.97 21.57
N ILE A 383 -23.44 -37.30 20.53
CA ILE A 383 -23.73 -38.43 19.65
C ILE A 383 -22.73 -39.57 19.85
N CYS A 384 -21.43 -39.30 19.90
CA CYS A 384 -20.40 -40.33 20.03
C CYS A 384 -19.64 -40.32 21.37
N ALA A 385 -20.02 -39.44 22.30
CA ALA A 385 -19.45 -39.31 23.65
C ALA A 385 -17.94 -38.96 23.75
N CYS A 386 -17.20 -38.87 22.64
CA CYS A 386 -15.84 -38.31 22.60
C CYS A 386 -15.85 -36.82 22.93
N GLU A 387 -14.71 -36.26 23.36
CA GLU A 387 -14.58 -34.81 23.56
C GLU A 387 -14.88 -34.03 22.26
N GLU A 388 -15.83 -33.10 22.31
CA GLU A 388 -16.27 -32.33 21.15
C GLU A 388 -15.39 -31.09 20.93
N THR A 389 -14.23 -31.33 20.34
CA THR A 389 -13.36 -30.28 19.79
C THR A 389 -13.76 -29.92 18.36
N LEU A 390 -13.21 -28.81 17.84
CA LEU A 390 -13.42 -28.46 16.43
C LEU A 390 -12.81 -29.54 15.51
N GLU A 391 -11.58 -29.99 15.76
CA GLU A 391 -10.95 -31.14 15.10
C GLU A 391 -11.81 -32.41 15.15
N HIS A 392 -12.48 -32.68 16.28
CA HIS A 392 -13.40 -33.81 16.38
C HIS A 392 -14.55 -33.67 15.39
N ILE A 393 -15.25 -32.52 15.40
CA ILE A 393 -16.36 -32.23 14.50
C ILE A 393 -15.93 -32.34 13.03
N ILE A 394 -14.77 -31.76 12.71
CA ILE A 394 -14.28 -31.61 11.34
C ILE A 394 -13.82 -32.94 10.75
N SER A 395 -13.11 -33.76 11.52
CA SER A 395 -12.31 -34.87 10.97
C SER A 395 -12.66 -36.24 11.53
N HIS A 396 -13.22 -36.32 12.74
CA HIS A 396 -13.29 -37.59 13.49
C HIS A 396 -14.72 -38.04 13.83
N CYS A 397 -15.69 -37.13 13.93
CA CYS A 397 -17.03 -37.44 14.41
C CYS A 397 -17.76 -38.44 13.48
N PRO A 398 -18.12 -39.64 13.96
CA PRO A 398 -18.79 -40.66 13.15
C PRO A 398 -20.11 -40.16 12.54
N SER A 399 -20.82 -39.30 13.26
CA SER A 399 -22.14 -38.79 12.91
C SER A 399 -22.13 -37.85 11.71
N TYR A 400 -20.97 -37.26 11.38
CA TYR A 400 -20.81 -36.34 10.25
C TYR A 400 -20.01 -36.95 9.10
N ARG A 401 -19.76 -38.27 9.12
CA ARG A 401 -18.88 -38.96 8.14
C ARG A 401 -19.29 -38.74 6.69
N THR A 402 -20.58 -38.72 6.39
CA THR A 402 -21.06 -38.51 5.01
C THR A 402 -20.71 -37.11 4.51
N GLN A 403 -20.95 -36.08 5.33
CA GLN A 403 -20.66 -34.69 5.03
C GLN A 403 -19.14 -34.44 4.99
N GLN A 404 -18.39 -35.06 5.91
CA GLN A 404 -16.93 -35.06 5.92
C GLN A 404 -16.40 -35.60 4.59
N ARG A 405 -16.78 -36.82 4.17
CA ARG A 405 -16.36 -37.40 2.88
C ARG A 405 -16.68 -36.50 1.68
N GLY A 406 -17.87 -35.89 1.65
CA GLY A 406 -18.26 -34.96 0.59
C GLY A 406 -17.40 -33.69 0.55
N ARG A 407 -16.97 -33.19 1.71
CA ARG A 407 -16.00 -32.09 1.84
C ARG A 407 -14.59 -32.54 1.43
N GLU A 408 -14.16 -33.72 1.86
CA GLU A 408 -12.85 -34.27 1.50
C GLU A 408 -12.70 -34.40 -0.01
N ALA A 409 -13.70 -34.97 -0.69
CA ALA A 409 -13.70 -35.10 -2.15
C ALA A 409 -13.53 -33.74 -2.86
N LYS A 410 -14.17 -32.68 -2.34
CA LYS A 410 -14.05 -31.32 -2.90
C LYS A 410 -12.69 -30.68 -2.65
N LEU A 411 -12.06 -30.98 -1.51
CA LEU A 411 -10.80 -30.37 -1.08
C LEU A 411 -9.56 -31.11 -1.60
N ARG A 412 -9.65 -32.42 -1.87
CA ARG A 412 -8.54 -33.23 -2.41
C ARG A 412 -7.98 -32.73 -3.75
N HIS A 413 -8.80 -32.03 -4.54
CA HIS A 413 -8.36 -31.40 -5.78
C HIS A 413 -7.57 -30.10 -5.57
N LEU A 414 -7.63 -29.52 -4.37
CA LEU A 414 -6.98 -28.25 -4.02
C LEU A 414 -5.73 -28.46 -3.16
N ASP A 415 -5.72 -29.52 -2.34
CA ASP A 415 -4.59 -29.89 -1.48
C ASP A 415 -4.63 -31.40 -1.20
N SER A 416 -3.46 -32.04 -1.21
CA SER A 416 -3.28 -33.48 -0.99
C SER A 416 -2.95 -33.85 0.46
N ARG A 417 -2.75 -32.86 1.35
CA ARG A 417 -2.50 -33.07 2.78
C ARG A 417 -3.72 -33.68 3.49
N PRO A 418 -3.50 -34.36 4.64
CA PRO A 418 -4.61 -34.81 5.48
C PRO A 418 -5.47 -33.63 5.91
N LEU A 419 -6.78 -33.83 5.87
CA LEU A 419 -7.78 -32.80 6.17
C LEU A 419 -7.93 -32.63 7.69
N THR A 420 -6.98 -31.93 8.28
CA THR A 420 -7.01 -31.49 9.68
C THR A 420 -7.70 -30.13 9.81
N GLU A 421 -8.07 -29.75 11.03
CA GLU A 421 -8.55 -28.42 11.38
C GLU A 421 -7.57 -27.32 10.93
N GLU A 422 -6.28 -27.51 11.22
CA GLU A 422 -5.22 -26.56 10.86
C GLU A 422 -5.16 -26.33 9.35
N MET A 423 -5.22 -27.41 8.56
CA MET A 423 -5.18 -27.35 7.10
C MET A 423 -6.34 -26.55 6.48
N ILE A 424 -7.50 -26.55 7.12
CA ILE A 424 -8.66 -25.80 6.64
C ILE A 424 -8.56 -24.33 7.02
N LEU A 425 -8.06 -24.07 8.23
CA LEU A 425 -8.05 -22.76 8.87
C LEU A 425 -6.81 -21.93 8.52
N GLU A 426 -5.73 -22.54 8.05
CA GLU A 426 -4.49 -21.85 7.65
C GLU A 426 -4.67 -20.94 6.41
N PRO A 427 -3.73 -19.99 6.18
CA PRO A 427 -3.69 -19.20 4.96
C PRO A 427 -3.52 -20.08 3.71
N TRP A 428 -4.43 -19.91 2.74
CA TRP A 428 -4.35 -20.62 1.47
C TRP A 428 -3.50 -19.86 0.44
N PRO A 429 -2.76 -20.55 -0.47
CA PRO A 429 -1.86 -19.92 -1.44
C PRO A 429 -2.54 -18.93 -2.39
N THR A 430 -3.82 -19.16 -2.70
CA THR A 430 -4.61 -18.28 -3.57
C THR A 430 -5.96 -17.97 -2.95
N VAL A 431 -6.48 -16.77 -3.22
CA VAL A 431 -7.83 -16.34 -2.81
C VAL A 431 -8.90 -17.29 -3.38
N SER A 432 -8.66 -17.86 -4.57
CA SER A 432 -9.53 -18.85 -5.19
C SER A 432 -9.61 -20.14 -4.36
N HIS A 433 -8.46 -20.68 -3.94
CA HIS A 433 -8.41 -21.87 -3.09
C HIS A 433 -9.05 -21.59 -1.72
N MET A 434 -8.73 -20.45 -1.11
CA MET A 434 -9.36 -20.01 0.15
C MET A 434 -10.89 -20.00 0.05
N ARG A 435 -11.45 -19.38 -0.99
CA ARG A 435 -12.91 -19.31 -1.18
C ARG A 435 -13.53 -20.69 -1.39
N LYS A 436 -12.90 -21.56 -2.18
CA LYS A 436 -13.39 -22.92 -2.43
C LYS A 436 -13.36 -23.75 -1.13
N ALA A 437 -12.28 -23.64 -0.36
CA ALA A 437 -12.12 -24.34 0.90
C ALA A 437 -13.14 -23.89 1.94
N MET A 438 -13.28 -22.58 2.12
CA MET A 438 -14.28 -21.99 3.03
C MET A 438 -15.72 -22.36 2.61
N LYS A 439 -16.03 -22.36 1.31
CA LYS A 439 -17.35 -22.78 0.82
C LYS A 439 -17.64 -24.26 1.10
N ALA A 440 -16.66 -25.14 0.89
CA ALA A 440 -16.81 -26.56 1.18
C ALA A 440 -17.00 -26.81 2.69
N PHE A 441 -16.26 -26.06 3.51
CA PHE A 441 -16.33 -26.12 4.96
C PHE A 441 -17.66 -25.59 5.52
N LEU A 442 -18.11 -24.40 5.11
CA LEU A 442 -19.40 -23.83 5.53
C LEU A 442 -20.59 -24.70 5.08
N CYS A 443 -20.47 -25.39 3.94
CA CYS A 443 -21.47 -26.34 3.48
C CYS A 443 -21.63 -27.53 4.45
N LEU A 444 -20.52 -28.09 4.95
CA LEU A 444 -20.55 -29.12 5.99
C LEU A 444 -21.25 -28.61 7.25
N LEU A 445 -20.94 -27.39 7.71
CA LEU A 445 -21.54 -26.86 8.94
C LEU A 445 -23.04 -26.60 8.82
N ARG A 446 -23.51 -26.15 7.65
CA ARG A 446 -24.94 -25.94 7.39
C ARG A 446 -25.71 -27.24 7.28
N THR A 447 -25.17 -28.23 6.56
CA THR A 447 -25.83 -29.53 6.38
C THR A 447 -25.87 -30.38 7.65
N THR A 448 -25.07 -30.04 8.66
CA THR A 448 -25.04 -30.70 9.97
C THR A 448 -25.76 -29.90 11.07
N ALA A 449 -26.41 -28.77 10.71
CA ALA A 449 -26.99 -27.79 11.64
C ALA A 449 -26.00 -27.21 12.68
N LEU A 450 -24.69 -27.46 12.52
CA LEU A 450 -23.64 -26.94 13.38
C LEU A 450 -23.39 -25.45 13.17
N HIS A 451 -23.70 -24.92 11.98
CA HIS A 451 -23.60 -23.50 11.68
C HIS A 451 -24.45 -22.62 12.60
N ASP A 452 -25.57 -23.15 13.09
CA ASP A 452 -26.45 -22.41 13.99
C ASP A 452 -25.98 -22.43 15.46
N ARG A 453 -25.30 -23.52 15.84
CA ARG A 453 -24.86 -23.78 17.21
C ARG A 453 -23.49 -23.18 17.53
N LEU A 454 -22.54 -23.34 16.61
CA LEU A 454 -21.15 -22.88 16.76
C LEU A 454 -21.04 -21.37 16.55
#